data_AF-A0A318JEP5-F1
#
_entry.id   AF-A0A318JEP5-F1
#
_cell.length_a   1.000
_cell.length_b   1.000
_cell.length_c   1.000
_cell.angle_alpha   90.00
_cell.angle_beta   90.00
_cell.angle_gamma   90.00
#
_symmetry.space_group_name_H-M   'P 1'
#
loop_
_entity.id
_entity.type
_entity.pdbx_description
1 polymer ?
#
loop_
_entity_poly.entity_id
_entity_poly.type
_entity_poly.pdbx_seq_one_letter_code
_entity_poly.pdbx_strand_id
1 'polypeptide(L)'
;MQHPRDFFRQLNQQYLAVHRAKEALFWSTYMGTSDDHAGFGRAETAYKDFISSPERLQQTRAMLEAARALPADAEQAGLLHGLQGWLALFESNIIDNDVARQHMARLIEMEAALFARRQSYRLRHRNEHGQWEDATLGTLLTNMATNPDEACRKSSHEALLQLEQWVLDNGLLDIVRQRNAFARALGYRDYFDYKVQKNERMTPEALFAILDDFEQRTRQVNENALKQLASNKGASALEAWNLRHHMSGDVTRQMDPYLPFAKAVERWLESFRRLGIQYRGALLQLDLIERKGKYQNGFCHGPQPSYVDEQGRWVPAHINFTSNAAPDQVGSGDRAINTLFHEGGHAAHFANVTQNAPCFSQEFAPTSMAYAETQSMFCDSLLGDADWLARHARNRQGEAMPEALIRAGIEASQPYRAFMERMILLVGYFEAALYQLPDDQLSAGQVLQLARSSEQRILGIACSPRPLLAIPHLLNQESAASYHGYLLANMAVYQTRAHFLRQYGYLTDNPAIGPALAEHYWGPGNSISHDATLQSLTGEPFNARYLADECNRSVEQAWADARQQMAAAASRPYPEPAATGLDARIRLVHGDALIADNSQGDAAMCRQFEQWVATHYPASIT
;
A
#
# COMPACT_ATOMS: atom_id res chain seq x y z
N MET A 1 2.20 -31.23 -32.10
CA MET A 1 1.71 -30.27 -31.09
C MET A 1 2.54 -30.48 -29.83
N GLN A 2 3.04 -29.41 -29.19
CA GLN A 2 3.76 -29.54 -27.92
C GLN A 2 2.83 -30.15 -26.86
N HIS A 3 3.36 -31.02 -25.98
CA HIS A 3 2.57 -31.60 -24.91
C HIS A 3 2.22 -30.52 -23.86
N PRO A 4 0.98 -30.46 -23.32
CA PRO A 4 0.57 -29.39 -22.39
C PRO A 4 1.47 -29.25 -21.16
N ARG A 5 2.01 -30.36 -20.63
CA ARG A 5 2.96 -30.33 -19.49
C ARG A 5 4.28 -29.64 -19.85
N ASP A 6 4.81 -29.90 -21.04
CA ASP A 6 6.07 -29.28 -21.46
C ASP A 6 5.89 -27.78 -21.73
N PHE A 7 4.74 -27.40 -22.28
CA PHE A 7 4.37 -26.00 -22.46
C PHE A 7 4.25 -25.27 -21.12
N PHE A 8 3.54 -25.85 -20.15
CA PHE A 8 3.40 -25.27 -18.80
C PHE A 8 4.76 -25.05 -18.12
N ARG A 9 5.64 -26.06 -18.17
CA ARG A 9 7.02 -25.93 -17.67
C ARG A 9 7.79 -24.82 -18.37
N GLN A 10 7.68 -24.76 -19.69
CA GLN A 10 8.36 -23.74 -20.48
C GLN A 10 7.86 -22.34 -20.14
N LEU A 11 6.56 -22.14 -19.92
CA LEU A 11 5.99 -20.88 -19.48
C LEU A 11 6.58 -20.44 -18.13
N ASN A 12 6.59 -21.34 -17.14
CA ASN A 12 7.15 -21.06 -15.81
C ASN A 12 8.62 -20.62 -15.91
N GLN A 13 9.43 -21.36 -16.66
CA GLN A 13 10.87 -21.08 -16.82
C GLN A 13 11.12 -19.77 -17.56
N GLN A 14 10.41 -19.51 -18.66
CA GLN A 14 10.57 -18.30 -19.45
C GLN A 14 10.13 -17.06 -18.68
N TYR A 15 9.01 -17.14 -17.95
CA TYR A 15 8.56 -16.07 -17.07
C TYR A 15 9.62 -15.75 -16.01
N LEU A 16 10.11 -16.76 -15.29
CA LEU A 16 11.10 -16.55 -14.23
C LEU A 16 12.38 -15.91 -14.77
N ALA A 17 12.80 -16.23 -16.00
CA ALA A 17 13.96 -15.62 -16.63
C ALA A 17 13.76 -14.12 -16.86
N VAL A 18 12.63 -13.71 -17.48
CA VAL A 18 12.37 -12.29 -17.75
C VAL A 18 12.04 -11.51 -16.47
N HIS A 19 11.31 -12.12 -15.53
CA HIS A 19 10.95 -11.53 -14.24
C HIS A 19 12.19 -11.25 -13.38
N ARG A 20 13.02 -12.27 -13.13
CA ARG A 20 14.24 -12.10 -12.30
C ARG A 20 15.18 -11.04 -12.87
N ALA A 21 15.35 -11.01 -14.19
CA ALA A 21 16.19 -10.02 -14.85
C ALA A 21 15.65 -8.60 -14.65
N LYS A 22 14.33 -8.41 -14.85
CA LYS A 22 13.64 -7.14 -14.60
C LYS A 22 13.77 -6.70 -13.15
N GLU A 23 13.45 -7.57 -12.20
CA GLU A 23 13.45 -7.23 -10.77
C GLU A 23 14.85 -6.94 -10.21
N ALA A 24 15.88 -7.66 -10.66
CA ALA A 24 17.26 -7.39 -10.24
C ALA A 24 17.74 -6.00 -10.71
N LEU A 25 17.44 -5.65 -11.96
CA LEU A 25 17.79 -4.34 -12.52
C LEU A 25 16.92 -3.22 -11.95
N PHE A 26 15.63 -3.48 -11.73
CA PHE A 26 14.74 -2.57 -11.01
C PHE A 26 15.30 -2.20 -9.65
N TRP A 27 15.63 -3.19 -8.82
CA TRP A 27 16.20 -2.95 -7.49
C TRP A 27 17.48 -2.12 -7.56
N SER A 28 18.47 -2.56 -8.34
CA SER A 28 19.77 -1.86 -8.39
C SER A 28 19.67 -0.42 -8.90
N THR A 29 18.82 -0.16 -9.90
CA THR A 29 18.62 1.19 -10.44
C THR A 29 17.80 2.09 -9.51
N TYR A 30 16.70 1.59 -8.93
CA TYR A 30 15.86 2.37 -8.00
C TYR A 30 16.54 2.61 -6.66
N MET A 31 17.39 1.69 -6.22
CA MET A 31 18.22 1.87 -5.04
C MET A 31 19.48 2.72 -5.32
N GLY A 32 19.70 3.16 -6.55
CA GLY A 32 20.86 4.00 -6.90
C GLY A 32 22.20 3.31 -6.67
N THR A 33 22.24 1.97 -6.80
CA THR A 33 23.49 1.17 -6.78
C THR A 33 23.96 0.79 -8.19
N SER A 34 23.16 1.11 -9.22
CA SER A 34 23.50 0.95 -10.62
C SER A 34 22.92 2.08 -11.46
N ASP A 35 23.67 2.53 -12.47
CA ASP A 35 23.23 3.49 -13.49
C ASP A 35 22.72 2.81 -14.78
N ASP A 36 22.54 1.47 -14.77
CA ASP A 36 22.08 0.70 -15.95
C ASP A 36 20.57 0.85 -16.23
N HIS A 37 20.12 2.10 -16.37
CA HIS A 37 18.74 2.41 -16.74
C HIS A 37 18.36 1.85 -18.11
N ALA A 38 19.32 1.78 -19.04
CA ALA A 38 19.10 1.21 -20.37
C ALA A 38 18.88 -0.31 -20.30
N GLY A 39 19.64 -1.01 -19.47
CA GLY A 39 19.44 -2.43 -19.18
C GLY A 39 18.11 -2.70 -18.51
N PHE A 40 17.76 -1.90 -17.49
CA PHE A 40 16.45 -1.98 -16.86
C PHE A 40 15.32 -1.80 -17.88
N GLY A 41 15.38 -0.78 -18.74
CA GLY A 41 14.39 -0.55 -19.78
C GLY A 41 14.24 -1.74 -20.73
N ARG A 42 15.34 -2.36 -21.18
CA ARG A 42 15.27 -3.58 -22.02
C ARG A 42 14.65 -4.77 -21.28
N ALA A 43 15.00 -4.98 -20.01
CA ALA A 43 14.46 -6.06 -19.21
C ALA A 43 12.96 -5.86 -18.91
N GLU A 44 12.54 -4.62 -18.67
CA GLU A 44 11.14 -4.25 -18.51
C GLU A 44 10.35 -4.47 -19.80
N THR A 45 10.87 -4.08 -20.97
CA THR A 45 10.25 -4.39 -22.26
C THR A 45 10.11 -5.90 -22.45
N ALA A 46 11.16 -6.69 -22.20
CA ALA A 46 11.09 -8.15 -22.34
C ALA A 46 10.05 -8.79 -21.42
N TYR A 47 9.91 -8.29 -20.18
CA TYR A 47 8.85 -8.73 -19.26
C TYR A 47 7.46 -8.34 -19.77
N LYS A 48 7.26 -7.08 -20.20
CA LYS A 48 5.98 -6.60 -20.74
C LYS A 48 5.57 -7.37 -22.00
N ASP A 49 6.50 -7.60 -22.92
CA ASP A 49 6.28 -8.39 -24.13
C ASP A 49 5.88 -9.84 -23.80
N PHE A 50 6.43 -10.41 -22.72
CA PHE A 50 6.04 -11.74 -22.26
C PHE A 50 4.59 -11.76 -21.76
N ILE A 51 4.24 -10.90 -20.80
CA ILE A 51 2.92 -10.95 -20.12
C ILE A 51 1.77 -10.41 -20.99
N SER A 52 2.08 -9.68 -22.06
CA SER A 52 1.07 -9.11 -22.97
C SER A 52 1.01 -9.81 -24.34
N SER A 53 1.69 -10.96 -24.51
CA SER A 53 1.79 -11.66 -25.79
C SER A 53 0.46 -12.30 -26.25
N PRO A 54 -0.12 -11.87 -27.40
CA PRO A 54 -1.31 -12.50 -27.98
C PRO A 54 -1.07 -13.95 -28.40
N GLU A 55 0.13 -14.25 -28.89
CA GLU A 55 0.52 -15.60 -29.28
C GLU A 55 0.50 -16.54 -28.07
N ARG A 56 1.09 -16.13 -26.94
CA ARG A 56 1.10 -16.93 -25.71
C ARG A 56 -0.29 -17.11 -25.13
N LEU A 57 -1.15 -16.09 -25.20
CA LEU A 57 -2.55 -16.21 -24.82
C LEU A 57 -3.25 -17.28 -25.65
N GLN A 58 -3.12 -17.24 -26.98
CA GLN A 58 -3.73 -18.22 -27.88
C GLN A 58 -3.19 -19.64 -27.65
N GLN A 59 -1.88 -19.77 -27.48
CA GLN A 59 -1.23 -21.04 -27.16
C GLN A 59 -1.73 -21.59 -25.81
N THR A 60 -1.85 -20.74 -24.78
CA THR A 60 -2.36 -21.14 -23.46
C THR A 60 -3.79 -21.65 -23.55
N ARG A 61 -4.67 -20.97 -24.31
CA ARG A 61 -6.03 -21.45 -24.58
C ARG A 61 -6.04 -22.82 -25.28
N ALA A 62 -5.22 -23.00 -26.31
CA ALA A 62 -5.12 -24.28 -27.02
C ALA A 62 -4.58 -25.41 -26.11
N MET A 63 -3.60 -25.10 -25.25
CA MET A 63 -3.03 -26.06 -24.32
C MET A 63 -3.97 -26.41 -23.17
N LEU A 64 -4.84 -25.49 -22.74
CA LEU A 64 -5.94 -25.77 -21.83
C LEU A 64 -6.92 -26.79 -22.41
N GLU A 65 -7.35 -26.62 -23.67
CA GLU A 65 -8.22 -27.61 -24.33
C GLU A 65 -7.53 -28.97 -24.47
N ALA A 66 -6.26 -28.99 -24.86
CA ALA A 66 -5.48 -30.23 -24.95
C ALA A 66 -5.31 -30.91 -23.58
N ALA A 67 -5.09 -30.14 -22.51
CA ALA A 67 -4.96 -30.66 -21.14
C ALA A 67 -6.27 -31.31 -20.65
N ARG A 68 -7.44 -30.78 -21.03
CA ARG A 68 -8.75 -31.38 -20.68
C ARG A 68 -8.96 -32.77 -21.29
N ALA A 69 -8.28 -33.10 -22.37
CA ALA A 69 -8.36 -34.41 -23.01
C ALA A 69 -7.45 -35.47 -22.36
N LEU A 70 -6.59 -35.09 -21.41
CA LEU A 70 -5.76 -36.03 -20.64
C LEU A 70 -6.61 -36.86 -19.63
N PRO A 71 -6.07 -37.97 -19.10
CA PRO A 71 -6.74 -38.72 -18.04
C PRO A 71 -7.06 -37.84 -16.82
N ALA A 72 -8.28 -37.98 -16.30
CA ALA A 72 -8.74 -37.21 -15.16
C ALA A 72 -8.11 -37.71 -13.84
N ASP A 73 -6.97 -37.13 -13.49
CA ASP A 73 -6.22 -37.40 -12.27
C ASP A 73 -5.72 -36.10 -11.61
N ALA A 74 -5.02 -36.24 -10.46
CA ALA A 74 -4.46 -35.11 -9.73
C ALA A 74 -3.43 -34.32 -10.55
N GLU A 75 -2.73 -34.98 -11.48
CA GLU A 75 -1.73 -34.33 -12.33
C GLU A 75 -2.40 -33.48 -13.40
N GLN A 76 -3.49 -33.96 -14.01
CA GLN A 76 -4.31 -33.14 -14.90
C GLN A 76 -4.92 -31.95 -14.15
N ALA A 77 -5.49 -32.15 -12.96
CA ALA A 77 -6.10 -31.08 -12.19
C ALA A 77 -5.09 -29.96 -11.88
N GLY A 78 -3.87 -30.32 -11.44
CA GLY A 78 -2.79 -29.36 -11.23
C GLY A 78 -2.38 -28.63 -12.51
N LEU A 79 -2.30 -29.34 -13.64
CA LEU A 79 -1.95 -28.73 -14.93
C LEU A 79 -3.02 -27.73 -15.41
N LEU A 80 -4.30 -28.08 -15.27
CA LEU A 80 -5.41 -27.19 -15.60
C LEU A 80 -5.40 -25.94 -14.72
N HIS A 81 -5.19 -26.11 -13.42
CA HIS A 81 -5.07 -25.00 -12.47
C HIS A 81 -3.94 -24.04 -12.86
N GLY A 82 -2.73 -24.56 -13.09
CA GLY A 82 -1.58 -23.75 -13.48
C GLY A 82 -1.78 -23.01 -14.80
N LEU A 83 -2.35 -23.67 -15.81
CA LEU A 83 -2.65 -23.04 -17.10
C LEU A 83 -3.77 -22.01 -17.01
N GLN A 84 -4.75 -22.18 -16.11
CA GLN A 84 -5.77 -21.17 -15.83
C GLN A 84 -5.16 -19.93 -15.16
N GLY A 85 -4.18 -20.10 -14.28
CA GLY A 85 -3.41 -18.98 -13.72
C GLY A 85 -2.67 -18.19 -14.81
N TRP A 86 -1.99 -18.88 -15.72
CA TRP A 86 -1.34 -18.24 -16.88
C TRP A 86 -2.34 -17.53 -17.79
N LEU A 87 -3.50 -18.15 -18.06
CA LEU A 87 -4.57 -17.53 -18.83
C LEU A 87 -5.02 -16.22 -18.18
N ALA A 88 -5.28 -16.24 -16.88
CA ALA A 88 -5.69 -15.05 -16.13
C ALA A 88 -4.62 -13.94 -16.17
N LEU A 89 -3.33 -14.29 -16.08
CA LEU A 89 -2.24 -13.32 -16.21
C LEU A 89 -2.26 -12.66 -17.59
N PHE A 90 -2.33 -13.44 -18.67
CA PHE A 90 -2.31 -12.91 -20.04
C PHE A 90 -3.56 -12.07 -20.32
N GLU A 91 -4.76 -12.54 -19.96
CA GLU A 91 -6.01 -11.81 -20.16
C GLU A 91 -6.04 -10.48 -19.41
N SER A 92 -5.38 -10.39 -18.26
CA SER A 92 -5.30 -9.14 -17.47
C SER A 92 -4.34 -8.10 -18.08
N ASN A 93 -3.40 -8.55 -18.91
CA ASN A 93 -2.28 -7.72 -19.40
C ASN A 93 -2.31 -7.47 -20.91
N ILE A 94 -3.09 -8.24 -21.67
CA ILE A 94 -3.22 -8.06 -23.12
C ILE A 94 -4.13 -6.88 -23.48
N ILE A 95 -3.79 -6.20 -24.57
CA ILE A 95 -4.67 -5.25 -25.27
C ILE A 95 -4.95 -5.85 -26.64
N ASP A 96 -6.02 -6.65 -26.74
CA ASP A 96 -6.36 -7.41 -27.94
C ASP A 96 -7.19 -6.60 -28.95
N ASN A 97 -6.70 -5.40 -29.29
CA ASN A 97 -7.30 -4.50 -30.26
C ASN A 97 -6.25 -3.51 -30.80
N ASP A 98 -6.06 -3.46 -32.12
CA ASP A 98 -5.04 -2.58 -32.75
C ASP A 98 -5.26 -1.09 -32.46
N VAL A 99 -6.51 -0.63 -32.49
CA VAL A 99 -6.86 0.76 -32.21
C VAL A 99 -6.58 1.09 -30.75
N ALA A 100 -6.94 0.19 -29.82
CA ALA A 100 -6.61 0.36 -28.41
C ALA A 100 -5.10 0.35 -28.17
N ARG A 101 -4.32 -0.48 -28.86
CA ARG A 101 -2.84 -0.47 -28.79
C ARG A 101 -2.27 0.88 -29.23
N GLN A 102 -2.79 1.47 -30.31
CA GLN A 102 -2.37 2.81 -30.76
C GLN A 102 -2.72 3.89 -29.72
N HIS A 103 -3.92 3.82 -29.14
CA HIS A 103 -4.33 4.73 -28.07
C HIS A 103 -3.45 4.60 -26.82
N MET A 104 -3.08 3.37 -26.45
CA MET A 104 -2.17 3.10 -25.34
C MET A 104 -0.77 3.66 -25.61
N ALA A 105 -0.21 3.45 -26.80
CA ALA A 105 1.10 4.00 -27.18
C ALA A 105 1.12 5.54 -27.07
N ARG A 106 0.07 6.20 -27.58
CA ARG A 106 -0.08 7.66 -27.47
C ARG A 106 -0.23 8.12 -26.02
N LEU A 107 -0.96 7.36 -25.19
CA LEU A 107 -1.11 7.66 -23.77
C LEU A 107 0.24 7.64 -23.05
N ILE A 108 1.06 6.62 -23.30
CA ILE A 108 2.42 6.50 -22.73
C ILE A 108 3.28 7.72 -23.10
N GLU A 109 3.25 8.15 -24.36
CA GLU A 109 3.98 9.36 -24.82
C GLU A 109 3.51 10.63 -24.10
N MET A 110 2.20 10.80 -23.94
CA MET A 110 1.61 11.97 -23.27
C MET A 110 1.96 12.01 -21.78
N GLU A 111 1.91 10.87 -21.10
CA GLU A 111 2.28 10.75 -19.69
C GLU A 111 3.79 10.98 -19.48
N ALA A 112 4.64 10.44 -20.37
CA ALA A 112 6.08 10.71 -20.34
C ALA A 112 6.39 12.21 -20.52
N ALA A 113 5.67 12.89 -21.43
CA ALA A 113 5.82 14.33 -21.63
C ALA A 113 5.37 15.15 -20.41
N LEU A 114 4.23 14.80 -19.79
CA LEU A 114 3.78 15.43 -18.54
C LEU A 114 4.79 15.20 -17.41
N PHE A 115 5.30 13.98 -17.26
CA PHE A 115 6.28 13.63 -16.24
C PHE A 115 7.59 14.41 -16.41
N ALA A 116 8.12 14.51 -17.64
CA ALA A 116 9.30 15.31 -17.94
C ALA A 116 9.11 16.79 -17.57
N ARG A 117 7.95 17.38 -17.90
CA ARG A 117 7.61 18.75 -17.47
C ARG A 117 7.53 18.85 -15.94
N ARG A 118 6.93 17.85 -15.28
CA ARG A 118 6.74 17.81 -13.82
C ARG A 118 8.06 17.77 -13.06
N GLN A 119 9.09 17.11 -13.59
CA GLN A 119 10.44 17.10 -13.01
C GLN A 119 11.08 18.49 -12.96
N SER A 120 10.73 19.37 -13.90
CA SER A 120 11.21 20.76 -13.92
C SER A 120 10.39 21.70 -13.02
N TYR A 121 9.17 21.33 -12.65
CA TYR A 121 8.29 22.15 -11.82
C TYR A 121 8.75 22.13 -10.35
N ARG A 122 9.03 23.32 -9.80
CA ARG A 122 9.47 23.52 -8.42
C ARG A 122 8.32 24.00 -7.56
N LEU A 123 8.03 23.23 -6.51
CA LEU A 123 7.12 23.65 -5.44
C LEU A 123 7.93 24.48 -4.44
N ARG A 124 7.39 25.61 -3.98
CA ARG A 124 8.04 26.45 -2.98
C ARG A 124 7.08 26.82 -1.86
N HIS A 125 7.58 26.87 -0.65
CA HIS A 125 6.82 27.28 0.53
C HIS A 125 7.70 28.03 1.53
N ARG A 126 7.09 28.57 2.59
CA ARG A 126 7.82 29.07 3.76
C ARG A 126 7.98 27.97 4.80
N ASN A 127 9.22 27.74 5.22
CA ASN A 127 9.58 26.80 6.28
C ASN A 127 9.31 27.36 7.69
N GLU A 128 9.67 26.63 8.75
CA GLU A 128 9.49 27.05 10.15
C GLU A 128 10.23 28.35 10.54
N HIS A 129 11.26 28.73 9.79
CA HIS A 129 12.00 29.98 9.96
C HIS A 129 11.42 31.13 9.12
N GLY A 130 10.29 30.91 8.44
CA GLY A 130 9.67 31.88 7.54
C GLY A 130 10.41 32.10 6.21
N GLN A 131 11.40 31.26 5.89
CA GLN A 131 12.23 31.38 4.69
C GLN A 131 11.65 30.59 3.53
N TRP A 132 11.79 31.10 2.30
CA TRP A 132 11.34 30.40 1.09
C TRP A 132 12.32 29.32 0.66
N GLU A 133 11.84 28.09 0.52
CA GLU A 133 12.63 26.95 0.05
C GLU A 133 11.88 26.10 -0.98
N ASP A 134 12.63 25.25 -1.69
CA ASP A 134 12.06 24.21 -2.55
C ASP A 134 11.52 23.08 -1.69
N ALA A 135 10.36 22.54 -2.06
CA ALA A 135 9.66 21.53 -1.28
C ALA A 135 9.25 20.31 -2.11
N THR A 136 9.13 19.18 -1.43
CA THR A 136 8.42 18.00 -1.95
C THR A 136 6.94 18.06 -1.53
N LEU A 137 6.09 17.23 -2.15
CA LEU A 137 4.69 17.11 -1.70
C LEU A 137 4.60 16.69 -0.22
N GLY A 138 5.49 15.81 0.23
CA GLY A 138 5.57 15.40 1.63
C GLY A 138 5.93 16.57 2.54
N THR A 139 6.94 17.36 2.16
CA THR A 139 7.36 18.57 2.90
C THR A 139 6.20 19.56 3.07
N LEU A 140 5.43 19.81 2.01
CA LEU A 140 4.26 20.71 2.08
C LEU A 140 3.21 20.19 3.07
N LEU A 141 2.85 18.91 3.00
CA LEU A 141 1.85 18.30 3.87
C LEU A 141 2.30 18.25 5.33
N THR A 142 3.58 17.96 5.59
CA THR A 142 4.18 17.99 6.93
C THR A 142 4.15 19.41 7.48
N ASN A 143 4.58 20.41 6.71
CA ASN A 143 4.56 21.80 7.14
C ASN A 143 3.14 22.28 7.48
N MET A 144 2.13 21.88 6.70
CA MET A 144 0.71 22.16 7.02
C MET A 144 0.23 21.49 8.31
N ALA A 145 0.80 20.35 8.70
CA ALA A 145 0.39 19.63 9.91
C ALA A 145 1.12 20.14 11.17
N THR A 146 2.40 20.51 11.07
CA THR A 146 3.22 20.74 12.26
C THR A 146 3.65 22.19 12.47
N ASN A 147 3.64 23.03 11.43
CA ASN A 147 4.18 24.39 11.55
C ASN A 147 3.25 25.28 12.40
N PRO A 148 3.76 25.94 13.46
CA PRO A 148 2.95 26.79 14.32
C PRO A 148 2.48 28.10 13.64
N ASP A 149 3.21 28.59 12.63
CA ASP A 149 2.85 29.80 11.90
C ASP A 149 1.85 29.51 10.77
N GLU A 150 0.67 30.11 10.88
CA GLU A 150 -0.40 30.01 9.88
C GLU A 150 0.02 30.49 8.49
N ALA A 151 0.82 31.56 8.39
CA ALA A 151 1.28 32.06 7.10
C ALA A 151 2.17 31.04 6.38
N CYS A 152 2.99 30.31 7.15
CA CYS A 152 3.82 29.24 6.63
C CYS A 152 2.98 28.04 6.16
N ARG A 153 1.97 27.62 6.96
CA ARG A 153 1.01 26.59 6.55
C ARG A 153 0.26 26.98 5.27
N LYS A 154 -0.25 28.21 5.21
CA LYS A 154 -0.99 28.73 4.05
C LYS A 154 -0.14 28.73 2.78
N SER A 155 1.13 29.15 2.85
CA SER A 155 2.03 29.12 1.69
C SER A 155 2.20 27.70 1.11
N SER A 156 2.13 26.66 1.96
CA SER A 156 2.25 25.27 1.52
C SER A 156 0.99 24.78 0.81
N HIS A 157 -0.19 25.18 1.30
CA HIS A 157 -1.46 24.90 0.63
C HIS A 157 -1.60 25.63 -0.71
N GLU A 158 -1.19 26.90 -0.76
CA GLU A 158 -1.14 27.67 -2.01
C GLU A 158 -0.24 27.00 -3.06
N ALA A 159 0.90 26.43 -2.67
CA ALA A 159 1.76 25.66 -3.56
C ALA A 159 1.07 24.39 -4.10
N LEU A 160 0.23 23.73 -3.30
CA LEU A 160 -0.58 22.59 -3.77
C LEU A 160 -1.66 23.02 -4.77
N LEU A 161 -2.34 24.14 -4.53
CA LEU A 161 -3.32 24.71 -5.48
C LEU A 161 -2.68 25.16 -6.79
N GLN A 162 -1.48 25.75 -6.72
CA GLN A 162 -0.69 26.09 -7.91
C GLN A 162 -0.32 24.85 -8.71
N LEU A 163 -0.02 23.72 -8.03
CA LEU A 163 0.23 22.45 -8.71
C LEU A 163 -1.02 21.93 -9.45
N GLU A 164 -2.22 22.04 -8.87
CA GLU A 164 -3.44 21.62 -9.57
C GLU A 164 -3.64 22.39 -10.88
N GLN A 165 -3.50 23.72 -10.81
CA GLN A 165 -3.60 24.57 -11.99
C GLN A 165 -2.51 24.22 -13.00
N TRP A 166 -1.27 24.04 -12.54
CA TRP A 166 -0.16 23.64 -13.39
C TRP A 166 -0.45 22.32 -14.12
N VAL A 167 -0.97 21.30 -13.43
CA VAL A 167 -1.28 20.00 -14.05
C VAL A 167 -2.34 20.14 -15.14
N LEU A 168 -3.39 20.94 -14.90
CA LEU A 168 -4.45 21.20 -15.88
C LEU A 168 -3.91 21.92 -17.13
N ASP A 169 -3.00 22.87 -16.93
CA ASP A 169 -2.39 23.64 -18.02
C ASP A 169 -1.31 22.83 -18.79
N ASN A 170 -0.90 21.67 -18.27
CA ASN A 170 0.23 20.90 -18.81
C ASN A 170 -0.16 19.54 -19.42
N GLY A 171 -1.43 19.33 -19.76
CA GLY A 171 -1.88 18.24 -20.63
C GLY A 171 -2.72 17.16 -19.96
N LEU A 172 -3.10 17.31 -18.69
CA LEU A 172 -3.97 16.34 -18.01
C LEU A 172 -5.30 16.12 -18.75
N LEU A 173 -5.92 17.18 -19.27
CA LEU A 173 -7.21 17.06 -19.95
C LEU A 173 -7.11 16.20 -21.22
N ASP A 174 -6.02 16.36 -21.98
CA ASP A 174 -5.79 15.53 -23.16
C ASP A 174 -5.53 14.07 -22.78
N ILE A 175 -4.81 13.84 -21.67
CA ILE A 175 -4.62 12.50 -21.11
C ILE A 175 -5.96 11.86 -20.74
N VAL A 176 -6.87 12.61 -20.10
CA VAL A 176 -8.22 12.12 -19.76
C VAL A 176 -9.02 11.74 -21.02
N ARG A 177 -8.99 12.57 -22.08
CA ARG A 177 -9.62 12.23 -23.38
C ARG A 177 -9.02 10.96 -23.98
N GLN A 178 -7.69 10.88 -23.97
CA GLN A 178 -6.95 9.75 -24.55
C GLN A 178 -7.24 8.43 -23.80
N ARG A 179 -7.36 8.49 -22.48
CA ARG A 179 -7.78 7.37 -21.61
C ARG A 179 -9.20 6.90 -21.92
N ASN A 180 -10.15 7.83 -22.09
CA ASN A 180 -11.51 7.48 -22.48
C ASN A 180 -11.59 6.89 -23.90
N ALA A 181 -10.84 7.43 -24.86
CA ALA A 181 -10.75 6.87 -26.21
C ALA A 181 -10.18 5.43 -26.19
N PHE A 182 -9.13 5.21 -25.40
CA PHE A 182 -8.57 3.87 -25.17
C PHE A 182 -9.60 2.88 -24.62
N ALA A 183 -10.29 3.25 -23.53
CA ALA A 183 -11.26 2.37 -22.90
C ALA A 183 -12.47 2.06 -23.80
N ARG A 184 -12.97 3.07 -24.52
CA ARG A 184 -14.07 2.91 -25.49
C ARG A 184 -13.69 2.01 -26.67
N ALA A 185 -12.44 2.07 -27.14
CA ALA A 185 -11.94 1.17 -28.18
C ALA A 185 -11.93 -0.31 -27.75
N LEU A 186 -11.85 -0.57 -26.44
CA LEU A 186 -11.96 -1.89 -25.83
C LEU A 186 -13.41 -2.29 -25.46
N GLY A 187 -14.39 -1.42 -25.71
CA GLY A 187 -15.81 -1.69 -25.42
C GLY A 187 -16.28 -1.29 -24.02
N TYR A 188 -15.46 -0.59 -23.23
CA TYR A 188 -15.87 -0.05 -21.92
C TYR A 188 -16.55 1.31 -22.08
N ARG A 189 -17.32 1.72 -21.06
CA ARG A 189 -18.03 3.02 -21.07
C ARG A 189 -17.05 4.20 -21.05
N ASP A 190 -16.07 4.10 -20.16
CA ASP A 190 -15.03 5.10 -19.90
C ASP A 190 -13.81 4.43 -19.25
N TYR A 191 -12.77 5.21 -18.96
CA TYR A 191 -11.53 4.68 -18.38
C TYR A 191 -11.67 4.15 -16.96
N PHE A 192 -12.59 4.70 -16.16
CA PHE A 192 -12.83 4.22 -14.80
C PHE A 192 -13.44 2.82 -14.83
N ASP A 193 -14.42 2.60 -15.71
CA ASP A 193 -15.03 1.29 -15.95
C ASP A 193 -14.00 0.23 -16.35
N TYR A 194 -13.12 0.56 -17.30
CA TYR A 194 -12.00 -0.30 -17.69
C TYR A 194 -11.11 -0.68 -16.50
N LYS A 195 -10.65 0.32 -15.72
CA LYS A 195 -9.71 0.09 -14.62
C LYS A 195 -10.31 -0.70 -13.48
N VAL A 196 -11.56 -0.42 -13.09
CA VAL A 196 -12.23 -1.16 -12.01
C VAL A 196 -12.44 -2.62 -12.40
N GLN A 197 -12.88 -2.90 -13.62
CA GLN A 197 -13.04 -4.28 -14.08
C GLN A 197 -11.71 -5.02 -14.20
N LYS A 198 -10.67 -4.36 -14.73
CA LYS A 198 -9.33 -4.96 -14.86
C LYS A 198 -8.68 -5.26 -13.52
N ASN A 199 -8.68 -4.28 -12.61
CA ASN A 199 -7.91 -4.36 -11.36
C ASN A 199 -8.70 -5.06 -10.26
N GLU A 200 -9.96 -4.65 -10.04
CA GLU A 200 -10.76 -5.13 -8.90
C GLU A 200 -11.69 -6.29 -9.26
N ARG A 201 -11.78 -6.66 -10.55
CA ARG A 201 -12.64 -7.75 -11.05
C ARG A 201 -14.11 -7.57 -10.66
N MET A 202 -14.57 -6.32 -10.60
CA MET A 202 -15.95 -5.93 -10.32
C MET A 202 -16.40 -4.80 -11.25
N THR A 203 -17.71 -4.51 -11.30
CA THR A 203 -18.21 -3.36 -12.06
C THR A 203 -18.13 -2.08 -11.21
N PRO A 204 -18.12 -0.88 -11.83
CA PRO A 204 -18.26 0.38 -11.10
C PRO A 204 -19.49 0.43 -10.18
N GLU A 205 -20.61 -0.17 -10.57
CA GLU A 205 -21.83 -0.21 -9.75
C GLU A 205 -21.62 -1.02 -8.47
N ALA A 206 -20.95 -2.18 -8.58
CA ALA A 206 -20.61 -2.99 -7.41
C ALA A 206 -19.63 -2.26 -6.48
N LEU A 207 -18.64 -1.56 -7.06
CA LEU A 207 -17.73 -0.72 -6.30
C LEU A 207 -18.49 0.40 -5.57
N PHE A 208 -19.34 1.16 -6.27
CA PHE A 208 -20.07 2.27 -5.66
C PHE A 208 -21.11 1.81 -4.63
N ALA A 209 -21.68 0.60 -4.75
CA ALA A 209 -22.51 0.04 -3.68
C ALA A 209 -21.75 -0.08 -2.34
N ILE A 210 -20.45 -0.44 -2.39
CA ILE A 210 -19.57 -0.52 -1.22
C ILE A 210 -19.20 0.89 -0.73
N LEU A 211 -18.77 1.77 -1.64
CA LEU A 211 -18.33 3.11 -1.30
C LEU A 211 -19.46 3.98 -0.73
N ASP A 212 -20.68 3.87 -1.29
CA ASP A 212 -21.87 4.59 -0.83
C ASP A 212 -22.31 4.13 0.58
N ASP A 213 -22.27 2.82 0.87
CA ASP A 213 -22.58 2.30 2.21
C ASP A 213 -21.62 2.89 3.26
N PHE A 214 -20.32 2.94 2.95
CA PHE A 214 -19.34 3.57 3.84
C PHE A 214 -19.53 5.08 4.00
N GLU A 215 -19.75 5.77 2.88
CA GLU A 215 -20.01 7.21 2.86
C GLU A 215 -21.20 7.54 3.77
N GLN A 216 -22.31 6.80 3.63
CA GLN A 216 -23.53 7.03 4.38
C GLN A 216 -23.33 6.78 5.89
N ARG A 217 -22.67 5.67 6.25
CA ARG A 217 -22.41 5.31 7.67
C ARG A 217 -21.52 6.29 8.40
N THR A 218 -20.61 6.98 7.69
CA THR A 218 -19.58 7.85 8.29
C THR A 218 -19.87 9.34 8.15
N ARG A 219 -20.88 9.73 7.36
CA ARG A 219 -21.21 11.13 7.08
C ARG A 219 -21.47 11.93 8.35
N GLN A 220 -22.32 11.42 9.23
CA GLN A 220 -22.75 12.15 10.42
C GLN A 220 -21.60 12.38 11.41
N VAL A 221 -20.75 11.36 11.64
CA VAL A 221 -19.61 11.50 12.56
C VAL A 221 -18.56 12.47 11.99
N ASN A 222 -18.34 12.46 10.68
CA ASN A 222 -17.45 13.40 10.01
C ASN A 222 -17.94 14.86 10.18
N GLU A 223 -19.23 15.11 9.91
CA GLU A 223 -19.81 16.44 10.10
C GLU A 223 -19.73 16.91 11.56
N ASN A 224 -19.99 16.01 12.51
CA ASN A 224 -19.91 16.33 13.93
C ASN A 224 -18.48 16.65 14.36
N ALA A 225 -17.49 15.91 13.87
CA ALA A 225 -16.08 16.16 14.15
C ALA A 225 -15.64 17.54 13.66
N LEU A 226 -16.02 17.94 12.44
CA LEU A 226 -15.71 19.26 11.90
C LEU A 226 -16.42 20.38 12.68
N LYS A 227 -17.70 20.20 13.03
CA LYS A 227 -18.44 21.16 13.88
C LYS A 227 -17.79 21.32 15.25
N GLN A 228 -17.38 20.21 15.87
CA GLN A 228 -16.71 20.23 17.17
C GLN A 228 -15.36 20.92 17.09
N LEU A 229 -14.57 20.65 16.04
CA LEU A 229 -13.29 21.32 15.81
C LEU A 229 -13.49 22.84 15.66
N ALA A 230 -14.45 23.27 14.84
CA ALA A 230 -14.76 24.69 14.67
C ALA A 230 -15.24 25.36 15.97
N SER A 231 -16.03 24.65 16.79
CA SER A 231 -16.46 25.11 18.11
C SER A 231 -15.27 25.30 19.07
N ASN A 232 -14.33 24.35 19.06
CA ASN A 232 -13.20 24.32 19.98
C ASN A 232 -12.05 25.28 19.59
N LYS A 233 -11.82 25.47 18.30
CA LYS A 233 -10.64 26.16 17.75
C LYS A 233 -10.97 27.38 16.89
N GLY A 234 -12.26 27.65 16.66
CA GLY A 234 -12.73 28.70 15.76
C GLY A 234 -12.92 28.20 14.31
N ALA A 235 -13.69 28.96 13.52
CA ALA A 235 -14.03 28.58 12.14
C ALA A 235 -12.82 28.48 11.21
N SER A 236 -11.75 29.26 11.45
CA SER A 236 -10.51 29.20 10.67
C SER A 236 -9.78 27.86 10.81
N ALA A 237 -10.08 27.07 11.84
CA ALA A 237 -9.53 25.73 11.99
C ALA A 237 -9.99 24.77 10.88
N LEU A 238 -11.08 25.09 10.17
CA LEU A 238 -11.57 24.32 9.01
C LEU A 238 -10.96 24.77 7.67
N GLU A 239 -10.15 25.82 7.66
CA GLU A 239 -9.42 26.20 6.45
C GLU A 239 -8.41 25.11 6.09
N ALA A 240 -8.22 24.87 4.81
CA ALA A 240 -7.46 23.72 4.30
C ALA A 240 -6.01 23.67 4.81
N TRP A 241 -5.39 24.82 5.08
CA TRP A 241 -4.05 24.93 5.65
C TRP A 241 -3.99 24.80 7.18
N ASN A 242 -5.12 24.91 7.87
CA ASN A 242 -5.20 24.82 9.33
C ASN A 242 -5.74 23.47 9.81
N LEU A 243 -6.53 22.79 8.99
CA LEU A 243 -7.27 21.61 9.40
C LEU A 243 -6.38 20.51 9.97
N ARG A 244 -5.35 20.08 9.23
CA ARG A 244 -4.43 19.04 9.70
C ARG A 244 -3.69 19.46 10.97
N HIS A 245 -3.26 20.72 11.04
CA HIS A 245 -2.58 21.24 12.22
C HIS A 245 -3.42 21.14 13.49
N HIS A 246 -4.69 21.51 13.41
CA HIS A 246 -5.58 21.40 14.57
C HIS A 246 -6.09 19.99 14.85
N MET A 247 -6.00 19.07 13.88
CA MET A 247 -6.24 17.64 14.08
C MET A 247 -5.08 16.95 14.80
N SER A 248 -3.82 17.24 14.43
CA SER A 248 -2.67 16.40 14.80
C SER A 248 -2.06 16.66 16.18
N GLY A 249 -2.34 17.79 16.84
CA GLY A 249 -1.86 18.07 18.21
C GLY A 249 -0.33 17.96 18.40
N ASP A 250 0.13 17.91 19.65
CA ASP A 250 1.56 17.75 20.02
C ASP A 250 1.92 16.29 20.38
N VAL A 251 0.99 15.35 20.22
CA VAL A 251 1.14 13.97 20.72
C VAL A 251 2.23 13.20 19.96
N THR A 252 2.33 13.38 18.64
CA THR A 252 3.36 12.71 17.83
C THR A 252 4.77 12.97 18.35
N ARG A 253 5.07 14.22 18.73
CA ARG A 253 6.38 14.59 19.30
C ARG A 253 6.64 13.91 20.64
N GLN A 254 5.59 13.73 21.45
CA GLN A 254 5.69 13.10 22.77
C GLN A 254 5.83 11.57 22.69
N MET A 255 5.30 10.94 21.64
CA MET A 255 5.42 9.49 21.38
C MET A 255 6.78 9.11 20.76
N ASP A 256 7.42 10.01 20.03
CA ASP A 256 8.67 9.76 19.30
C ASP A 256 9.77 9.08 20.14
N PRO A 257 10.06 9.47 21.40
CA PRO A 257 11.07 8.81 22.22
C PRO A 257 10.83 7.31 22.47
N TYR A 258 9.58 6.84 22.34
CA TYR A 258 9.19 5.44 22.53
C TYR A 258 9.25 4.62 21.25
N LEU A 259 9.44 5.27 20.10
CA LEU A 259 9.49 4.65 18.77
C LEU A 259 10.83 4.91 18.05
N PRO A 260 12.00 4.72 18.70
CA PRO A 260 13.28 5.01 18.06
C PRO A 260 13.55 4.08 16.87
N PHE A 261 14.03 4.63 15.76
CA PHE A 261 14.31 3.87 14.53
C PHE A 261 15.27 2.69 14.76
N ALA A 262 16.29 2.86 15.60
CA ALA A 262 17.25 1.81 15.92
C ALA A 262 16.58 0.50 16.40
N LYS A 263 15.40 0.62 17.05
CA LYS A 263 14.63 -0.52 17.57
C LYS A 263 13.57 -1.06 16.61
N ALA A 264 13.38 -0.45 15.44
CA ALA A 264 12.32 -0.83 14.51
C ALA A 264 12.46 -2.29 14.03
N VAL A 265 13.68 -2.72 13.68
CA VAL A 265 13.94 -4.09 13.20
C VAL A 265 13.66 -5.14 14.28
N GLU A 266 14.12 -4.91 15.52
CA GLU A 266 13.85 -5.80 16.64
C GLU A 266 12.35 -5.96 16.91
N ARG A 267 11.60 -4.85 16.88
CA ARG A 267 10.15 -4.86 17.14
C ARG A 267 9.35 -5.53 16.04
N TRP A 268 9.76 -5.34 14.78
CA TRP A 268 9.17 -6.03 13.65
C TRP A 268 9.38 -7.54 13.77
N LEU A 269 10.63 -7.99 13.98
CA LEU A 269 10.96 -9.40 14.18
C LEU A 269 10.14 -10.02 15.30
N GLU A 270 10.11 -9.36 16.46
CA GLU A 270 9.43 -9.87 17.63
C GLU A 270 7.91 -9.94 17.41
N SER A 271 7.31 -8.89 16.85
CA SER A 271 5.86 -8.84 16.62
C SER A 271 5.45 -9.92 15.61
N PHE A 272 6.15 -10.04 14.48
CA PHE A 272 5.82 -11.03 13.45
C PHE A 272 6.04 -12.46 13.94
N ARG A 273 7.12 -12.71 14.70
CA ARG A 273 7.41 -14.01 15.31
C ARG A 273 6.31 -14.42 16.29
N ARG A 274 5.84 -13.48 17.12
CA ARG A 274 4.76 -13.73 18.09
C ARG A 274 3.38 -13.90 17.45
N LEU A 275 3.15 -13.26 16.30
CA LEU A 275 1.97 -13.50 15.48
C LEU A 275 1.99 -14.88 14.79
N GLY A 276 3.09 -15.62 14.86
CA GLY A 276 3.24 -16.89 14.16
C GLY A 276 3.45 -16.73 12.65
N ILE A 277 3.88 -15.55 12.19
CA ILE A 277 4.20 -15.30 10.79
C ILE A 277 5.53 -15.96 10.44
N GLN A 278 5.55 -16.69 9.34
CA GLN A 278 6.73 -17.36 8.79
C GLN A 278 6.97 -16.93 7.35
N TYR A 279 8.21 -16.98 6.90
CA TYR A 279 8.63 -16.58 5.55
C TYR A 279 9.14 -17.77 4.73
N ARG A 280 8.90 -19.02 5.19
CA ARG A 280 9.09 -20.26 4.42
C ARG A 280 10.47 -20.38 3.75
N GLY A 281 11.52 -19.99 4.46
CA GLY A 281 12.91 -20.03 4.01
C GLY A 281 13.29 -18.93 3.01
N ALA A 282 12.49 -17.86 2.89
CA ALA A 282 12.77 -16.76 1.97
C ALA A 282 14.08 -16.03 2.28
N LEU A 283 14.67 -15.44 1.23
CA LEU A 283 15.75 -14.46 1.36
C LEU A 283 15.14 -13.06 1.37
N LEU A 284 15.34 -12.32 2.46
CA LEU A 284 14.89 -10.94 2.64
C LEU A 284 16.08 -9.98 2.58
N GLN A 285 16.01 -8.97 1.72
CA GLN A 285 16.98 -7.87 1.67
C GLN A 285 16.29 -6.53 1.96
N LEU A 286 16.75 -5.85 3.00
CA LEU A 286 16.10 -4.69 3.58
C LEU A 286 17.02 -3.47 3.46
N ASP A 287 16.59 -2.45 2.71
CA ASP A 287 17.27 -1.16 2.60
C ASP A 287 16.41 -0.07 3.27
N LEU A 288 16.66 0.22 4.54
CA LEU A 288 15.69 0.95 5.38
C LEU A 288 15.96 2.46 5.50
N ILE A 289 17.11 2.93 5.04
CA ILE A 289 17.61 4.27 5.37
C ILE A 289 17.63 5.13 4.12
N GLU A 290 17.23 6.38 4.25
CA GLU A 290 17.30 7.32 3.14
C GLU A 290 18.75 7.54 2.67
N ARG A 291 18.94 7.76 1.37
CA ARG A 291 20.20 8.24 0.81
C ARG A 291 19.96 8.98 -0.48
N LYS A 292 20.93 9.80 -0.87
CA LYS A 292 20.97 10.41 -2.20
C LYS A 292 20.96 9.33 -3.28
N GLY A 293 20.11 9.50 -4.29
CA GLY A 293 19.98 8.59 -5.43
C GLY A 293 19.03 7.41 -5.21
N LYS A 294 18.66 7.10 -3.96
CA LYS A 294 17.64 6.10 -3.66
C LYS A 294 16.24 6.63 -3.96
N TYR A 295 15.37 5.75 -4.44
CA TYR A 295 13.95 6.01 -4.63
C TYR A 295 13.25 6.44 -3.34
N GLN A 296 12.48 7.52 -3.41
CA GLN A 296 11.91 8.22 -2.24
C GLN A 296 10.49 7.72 -1.91
N ASN A 297 10.29 6.41 -1.84
CA ASN A 297 9.08 5.79 -1.28
C ASN A 297 9.39 4.40 -0.68
N GLY A 298 8.52 3.90 0.22
CA GLY A 298 8.51 2.49 0.60
C GLY A 298 7.96 1.63 -0.54
N PHE A 299 8.49 0.42 -0.69
CA PHE A 299 7.92 -0.63 -1.54
C PHE A 299 8.52 -2.00 -1.20
N CYS A 300 7.83 -3.06 -1.59
CA CYS A 300 8.24 -4.45 -1.49
C CYS A 300 8.06 -5.13 -2.83
N HIS A 301 9.05 -5.91 -3.27
CA HIS A 301 8.95 -6.68 -4.51
C HIS A 301 9.68 -8.02 -4.39
N GLY A 302 9.21 -9.01 -5.14
CA GLY A 302 9.73 -10.39 -5.12
C GLY A 302 10.51 -10.75 -6.39
N PRO A 303 11.84 -10.50 -6.45
CA PRO A 303 12.69 -10.99 -7.55
C PRO A 303 12.54 -12.47 -7.86
N GLN A 304 12.28 -13.27 -6.83
CA GLN A 304 11.91 -14.67 -6.98
C GLN A 304 10.57 -14.91 -6.29
N PRO A 305 9.50 -15.24 -7.04
CA PRO A 305 8.22 -15.63 -6.42
C PRO A 305 8.33 -17.00 -5.74
N SER A 306 7.56 -17.21 -4.68
CA SER A 306 7.37 -18.55 -4.12
C SER A 306 6.32 -19.34 -4.87
N TYR A 307 6.53 -20.64 -5.04
CA TYR A 307 5.57 -21.58 -5.60
C TYR A 307 6.05 -23.02 -5.37
N VAL A 308 5.18 -24.00 -5.65
CA VAL A 308 5.55 -25.42 -5.71
C VAL A 308 5.84 -25.77 -7.18
N ASP A 309 7.04 -26.26 -7.46
CA ASP A 309 7.43 -26.63 -8.82
C ASP A 309 6.73 -27.90 -9.31
N GLU A 310 6.90 -28.23 -10.60
CA GLU A 310 6.27 -29.41 -11.21
C GLU A 310 6.73 -30.75 -10.61
N GLN A 311 7.84 -30.76 -9.87
CA GLN A 311 8.33 -31.93 -9.14
C GLN A 311 7.80 -32.00 -7.70
N GLY A 312 6.91 -31.07 -7.30
CA GLY A 312 6.36 -30.98 -5.96
C GLY A 312 7.32 -30.34 -4.95
N ARG A 313 8.39 -29.67 -5.40
CA ARG A 313 9.38 -29.05 -4.51
C ARG A 313 9.02 -27.61 -4.23
N TRP A 314 9.21 -27.20 -2.98
CA TRP A 314 9.06 -25.80 -2.58
C TRP A 314 10.18 -24.93 -3.17
N VAL A 315 9.80 -23.85 -3.83
CA VAL A 315 10.72 -22.79 -4.29
C VAL A 315 10.53 -21.58 -3.36
N PRO A 316 11.52 -21.26 -2.50
CA PRO A 316 11.41 -20.11 -1.60
C PRO A 316 11.51 -18.78 -2.35
N ALA A 317 10.86 -17.76 -1.81
CA ALA A 317 10.92 -16.41 -2.39
C ALA A 317 12.25 -15.71 -2.11
N HIS A 318 12.64 -14.81 -3.01
CA HIS A 318 13.60 -13.75 -2.73
C HIS A 318 12.82 -12.45 -2.78
N ILE A 319 12.90 -11.66 -1.72
CA ILE A 319 12.08 -10.47 -1.52
C ILE A 319 13.00 -9.35 -1.07
N ASN A 320 12.84 -8.20 -1.70
CA ASN A 320 13.47 -6.98 -1.23
C ASN A 320 12.38 -6.00 -0.82
N PHE A 321 12.62 -5.26 0.26
CA PHE A 321 11.79 -4.11 0.56
C PHE A 321 12.58 -2.98 1.19
N THR A 322 12.03 -1.78 1.10
CA THR A 322 12.72 -0.55 1.45
C THR A 322 11.85 0.38 2.28
N SER A 323 12.50 1.20 3.09
CA SER A 323 11.90 2.39 3.70
C SER A 323 12.86 3.57 3.57
N ASN A 324 12.40 4.78 3.91
CA ASN A 324 13.20 6.00 3.84
C ASN A 324 13.31 6.64 5.22
N ALA A 325 13.80 5.86 6.19
CA ALA A 325 14.03 6.38 7.52
C ALA A 325 15.15 7.43 7.48
N ALA A 326 14.91 8.56 8.14
CA ALA A 326 15.87 9.60 8.46
C ALA A 326 16.06 9.60 9.99
N PRO A 327 16.99 8.78 10.53
CA PRO A 327 16.99 8.46 11.95
C PRO A 327 17.09 9.67 12.89
N ASP A 328 17.68 10.77 12.42
CA ASP A 328 17.88 12.03 13.11
C ASP A 328 16.66 12.98 13.05
N GLN A 329 15.58 12.62 12.34
CA GLN A 329 14.36 13.41 12.27
C GLN A 329 13.28 12.90 13.25
N VAL A 330 12.66 13.83 13.98
CA VAL A 330 11.51 13.54 14.85
C VAL A 330 10.37 12.90 14.06
N GLY A 331 9.81 11.84 14.63
CA GLY A 331 8.75 11.02 14.02
C GLY A 331 9.25 10.07 12.95
N SER A 332 10.55 10.08 12.59
CA SER A 332 11.05 9.15 11.58
C SER A 332 11.02 7.70 12.06
N GLY A 333 11.20 7.44 13.34
CA GLY A 333 11.15 6.09 13.88
C GLY A 333 9.76 5.47 13.81
N ASP A 334 8.72 6.26 14.14
CA ASP A 334 7.30 5.89 13.98
C ASP A 334 6.94 5.61 12.50
N ARG A 335 7.30 6.54 11.59
CA ARG A 335 7.09 6.31 10.15
C ARG A 335 7.81 5.07 9.65
N ALA A 336 9.06 4.88 10.07
CA ALA A 336 9.88 3.76 9.60
C ALA A 336 9.38 2.40 10.11
N ILE A 337 8.94 2.30 11.36
CA ILE A 337 8.36 1.04 11.87
C ILE A 337 7.01 0.75 11.21
N ASN A 338 6.21 1.78 10.94
CA ASN A 338 4.97 1.62 10.17
C ASN A 338 5.24 1.07 8.76
N THR A 339 6.16 1.68 8.00
CA THR A 339 6.59 1.15 6.71
C THR A 339 7.17 -0.27 6.84
N LEU A 340 7.99 -0.54 7.86
CA LEU A 340 8.58 -1.87 8.05
C LEU A 340 7.51 -2.96 8.30
N PHE A 341 6.46 -2.66 9.08
CA PHE A 341 5.34 -3.60 9.27
C PHE A 341 4.52 -3.78 8.00
N HIS A 342 4.26 -2.69 7.28
CA HIS A 342 3.56 -2.70 6.02
C HIS A 342 4.28 -3.57 4.98
N GLU A 343 5.54 -3.24 4.67
CA GLU A 343 6.35 -3.97 3.70
C GLU A 343 6.68 -5.40 4.17
N GLY A 344 6.83 -5.59 5.47
CA GLY A 344 6.95 -6.92 6.08
C GLY A 344 5.71 -7.78 5.83
N GLY A 345 4.51 -7.19 5.87
CA GLY A 345 3.27 -7.87 5.51
C GLY A 345 3.21 -8.28 4.03
N HIS A 346 3.65 -7.40 3.12
CA HIS A 346 3.82 -7.76 1.70
C HIS A 346 4.85 -8.88 1.51
N ALA A 347 5.97 -8.82 2.25
CA ALA A 347 6.97 -9.86 2.18
C ALA A 347 6.45 -11.20 2.72
N ALA A 348 5.64 -11.19 3.78
CA ALA A 348 4.97 -12.40 4.27
C ALA A 348 4.01 -12.97 3.22
N HIS A 349 3.24 -12.12 2.53
CA HIS A 349 2.40 -12.53 1.40
C HIS A 349 3.22 -13.25 0.32
N PHE A 350 4.24 -12.59 -0.24
CA PHE A 350 5.04 -13.15 -1.33
C PHE A 350 5.81 -14.41 -0.93
N ALA A 351 6.15 -14.57 0.35
CA ALA A 351 6.82 -15.76 0.85
C ALA A 351 5.88 -16.95 1.07
N ASN A 352 4.56 -16.72 1.14
CA ASN A 352 3.57 -17.74 1.50
C ASN A 352 2.61 -18.11 0.37
N VAL A 353 2.86 -17.69 -0.88
CA VAL A 353 2.09 -18.19 -2.03
C VAL A 353 2.47 -19.66 -2.29
N THR A 354 1.52 -20.58 -2.09
CA THR A 354 1.74 -22.04 -2.15
C THR A 354 1.20 -22.70 -3.42
N GLN A 355 0.86 -21.89 -4.42
CA GLN A 355 0.34 -22.36 -5.69
C GLN A 355 1.41 -23.06 -6.55
N ASN A 356 0.99 -23.75 -7.61
CA ASN A 356 1.89 -24.57 -8.44
C ASN A 356 2.57 -23.83 -9.61
N ALA A 357 2.52 -22.50 -9.64
CA ALA A 357 3.10 -21.68 -10.69
C ALA A 357 3.41 -20.25 -10.21
N PRO A 358 4.44 -19.58 -10.78
CA PRO A 358 4.79 -18.21 -10.42
C PRO A 358 3.76 -17.17 -10.89
N CYS A 359 2.88 -17.49 -11.84
CA CYS A 359 1.79 -16.61 -12.26
C CYS A 359 0.81 -16.29 -11.12
N PHE A 360 0.84 -17.07 -10.03
CA PHE A 360 -0.02 -16.85 -8.87
C PHE A 360 0.52 -15.83 -7.86
N SER A 361 1.78 -15.44 -7.99
CA SER A 361 2.50 -14.54 -7.07
C SER A 361 2.78 -13.20 -7.76
N GLN A 362 1.71 -12.57 -8.28
CA GLN A 362 1.81 -11.25 -8.92
C GLN A 362 1.48 -10.15 -7.92
N GLU A 363 2.17 -9.03 -8.02
CA GLU A 363 1.89 -7.83 -7.23
C GLU A 363 0.61 -7.13 -7.72
N PHE A 364 0.44 -7.03 -9.03
CA PHE A 364 -0.70 -6.38 -9.69
C PHE A 364 -1.55 -7.41 -10.46
N ALA A 365 -2.46 -6.92 -11.31
CA ALA A 365 -3.42 -7.70 -12.07
C ALA A 365 -2.77 -9.00 -12.63
N PRO A 366 -3.26 -10.18 -12.23
CA PRO A 366 -4.61 -10.44 -11.72
C PRO A 366 -4.87 -10.22 -10.21
N THR A 367 -3.86 -9.84 -9.44
CA THR A 367 -4.03 -9.42 -8.04
C THR A 367 -4.62 -8.01 -7.99
N SER A 368 -5.69 -7.81 -7.22
CA SER A 368 -6.23 -6.47 -7.03
C SER A 368 -5.42 -5.68 -6.01
N MET A 369 -5.45 -4.36 -6.11
CA MET A 369 -4.74 -3.50 -5.16
C MET A 369 -5.29 -3.71 -3.75
N ALA A 370 -6.61 -3.77 -3.60
CA ALA A 370 -7.25 -4.03 -2.32
C ALA A 370 -6.75 -5.35 -1.70
N TYR A 371 -6.63 -6.42 -2.50
CA TYR A 371 -6.11 -7.69 -2.01
C TYR A 371 -4.66 -7.58 -1.53
N ALA A 372 -3.78 -6.97 -2.32
CA ALA A 372 -2.37 -6.81 -1.94
C ALA A 372 -2.21 -5.98 -0.65
N GLU A 373 -2.96 -4.89 -0.54
CA GLU A 373 -2.88 -3.91 0.56
C GLU A 373 -3.56 -4.39 1.85
N THR A 374 -4.63 -5.20 1.80
CA THR A 374 -5.33 -5.69 3.02
C THR A 374 -4.38 -6.35 4.00
N GLN A 375 -3.39 -7.07 3.50
CA GLN A 375 -2.53 -7.94 4.29
C GLN A 375 -1.38 -7.17 4.93
N SER A 376 -0.80 -6.21 4.20
CA SER A 376 0.22 -5.28 4.70
C SER A 376 -0.39 -4.31 5.70
N MET A 377 -1.53 -3.71 5.36
CA MET A 377 -2.28 -2.81 6.22
C MET A 377 -2.81 -3.50 7.47
N PHE A 378 -3.14 -4.81 7.43
CA PHE A 378 -3.47 -5.54 8.64
C PHE A 378 -2.29 -5.54 9.62
N CYS A 379 -1.07 -5.80 9.12
CA CYS A 379 0.12 -5.85 9.96
C CYS A 379 0.45 -4.47 10.56
N ASP A 380 0.45 -3.41 9.75
CA ASP A 380 0.76 -2.06 10.25
C ASP A 380 -0.32 -1.49 11.18
N SER A 381 -1.59 -1.93 11.05
CA SER A 381 -2.69 -1.51 11.93
C SER A 381 -2.45 -1.85 13.41
N LEU A 382 -1.63 -2.87 13.68
CA LEU A 382 -1.30 -3.31 15.04
C LEU A 382 -0.47 -2.27 15.81
N LEU A 383 0.28 -1.42 15.11
CA LEU A 383 1.13 -0.41 15.75
C LEU A 383 0.32 0.67 16.50
N GLY A 384 -0.94 0.87 16.09
CA GLY A 384 -1.87 1.76 16.76
C GLY A 384 -2.61 1.13 17.94
N ASP A 385 -2.49 -0.19 18.16
CA ASP A 385 -3.21 -0.88 19.23
C ASP A 385 -2.61 -0.55 20.59
N ALA A 386 -3.47 -0.25 21.56
CA ALA A 386 -3.05 0.23 22.88
C ALA A 386 -2.22 -0.81 23.63
N ASP A 387 -2.54 -2.11 23.50
CA ASP A 387 -1.75 -3.17 24.12
C ASP A 387 -0.41 -3.41 23.40
N TRP A 388 -0.33 -3.19 22.08
CA TRP A 388 0.94 -3.18 21.36
C TRP A 388 1.83 -2.02 21.83
N LEU A 389 1.30 -0.80 21.89
CA LEU A 389 2.02 0.39 22.39
C LEU A 389 2.49 0.17 23.83
N ALA A 390 1.61 -0.30 24.71
CA ALA A 390 1.93 -0.57 26.11
C ALA A 390 2.98 -1.67 26.27
N ARG A 391 3.13 -2.60 25.32
CA ARG A 391 4.04 -3.75 25.41
C ARG A 391 5.37 -3.57 24.67
N HIS A 392 5.34 -2.98 23.47
CA HIS A 392 6.47 -2.94 22.54
C HIS A 392 7.05 -1.53 22.36
N ALA A 393 6.25 -0.47 22.55
CA ALA A 393 6.77 0.90 22.52
C ALA A 393 7.52 1.20 23.82
N ARG A 394 8.84 1.19 23.73
CA ARG A 394 9.78 1.40 24.84
C ARG A 394 10.73 2.53 24.50
N ASN A 395 11.00 3.41 25.46
CA ASN A 395 12.07 4.39 25.27
C ASN A 395 13.45 3.73 25.39
N ARG A 396 14.52 4.52 25.23
CA ARG A 396 15.90 4.00 25.29
C ARG A 396 16.27 3.41 26.65
N GLN A 397 15.62 3.86 27.72
CA GLN A 397 15.80 3.34 29.08
C GLN A 397 15.02 2.02 29.32
N GLY A 398 14.25 1.56 28.33
CA GLY A 398 13.42 0.37 28.43
C GLY A 398 12.08 0.62 29.15
N GLU A 399 11.71 1.87 29.37
CA GLU A 399 10.45 2.25 30.02
C GLU A 399 9.29 2.21 29.01
N ALA A 400 8.13 1.74 29.46
CA ALA A 400 6.92 1.67 28.64
C ALA A 400 6.33 3.04 28.34
N MET A 401 5.68 3.16 27.17
CA MET A 401 4.85 4.32 26.86
C MET A 401 3.77 4.50 27.95
N PRO A 402 3.67 5.68 28.58
CA PRO A 402 2.69 5.92 29.62
C PRO A 402 1.26 5.77 29.10
N GLU A 403 0.39 5.19 29.92
CA GLU A 403 -1.05 5.05 29.63
C GLU A 403 -1.70 6.40 29.28
N ALA A 404 -1.31 7.47 29.99
CA ALA A 404 -1.80 8.82 29.74
C ALA A 404 -1.42 9.34 28.33
N LEU A 405 -0.26 8.94 27.80
CA LEU A 405 0.18 9.33 26.46
C LEU A 405 -0.56 8.53 25.38
N ILE A 406 -0.80 7.23 25.61
CA ILE A 406 -1.64 6.40 24.72
C ILE A 406 -3.06 6.99 24.64
N ARG A 407 -3.63 7.39 25.79
CA ARG A 407 -4.92 8.07 25.85
C ARG A 407 -4.92 9.37 25.05
N ALA A 408 -3.90 10.21 25.22
CA ALA A 408 -3.77 11.46 24.47
C ALA A 408 -3.74 11.22 22.95
N GLY A 409 -3.09 10.13 22.50
CA GLY A 409 -3.10 9.71 21.10
C GLY A 409 -4.49 9.36 20.57
N ILE A 410 -5.28 8.64 21.36
CA ILE A 410 -6.69 8.33 21.04
C ILE A 410 -7.52 9.61 21.00
N GLU A 411 -7.39 10.48 22.00
CA GLU A 411 -8.10 11.76 22.07
C GLU A 411 -7.78 12.68 20.87
N ALA A 412 -6.55 12.64 20.36
CA ALA A 412 -6.13 13.42 19.20
C ALA A 412 -6.59 12.83 17.85
N SER A 413 -6.64 11.49 17.71
CA SER A 413 -6.87 10.84 16.42
C SER A 413 -8.31 10.34 16.19
N GLN A 414 -8.96 9.79 17.23
CA GLN A 414 -10.26 9.13 17.12
C GLN A 414 -11.35 10.02 16.51
N PRO A 415 -11.49 11.31 16.87
CA PRO A 415 -12.53 12.18 16.30
C PRO A 415 -12.44 12.32 14.77
N TYR A 416 -11.26 12.14 14.19
CA TYR A 416 -10.96 12.47 12.80
C TYR A 416 -10.77 11.25 11.91
N ARG A 417 -10.94 10.03 12.43
CA ARG A 417 -10.77 8.79 11.66
C ARG A 417 -11.67 8.77 10.43
N ALA A 418 -12.95 9.10 10.60
CA ALA A 418 -13.89 9.20 9.48
C ALA A 418 -13.40 10.17 8.40
N PHE A 419 -12.88 11.33 8.79
CA PHE A 419 -12.38 12.32 7.84
C PHE A 419 -11.17 11.78 7.06
N MET A 420 -10.24 11.07 7.72
CA MET A 420 -9.07 10.47 7.08
C MET A 420 -9.46 9.42 6.04
N GLU A 421 -10.37 8.49 6.38
CA GLU A 421 -10.86 7.49 5.42
C GLU A 421 -11.66 8.13 4.27
N ARG A 422 -12.43 9.18 4.56
CA ARG A 422 -13.20 9.91 3.54
C ARG A 422 -12.32 10.69 2.57
N MET A 423 -11.09 11.07 2.94
CA MET A 423 -10.12 11.61 1.98
C MET A 423 -9.69 10.57 0.94
N ILE A 424 -9.68 9.28 1.29
CA ILE A 424 -9.40 8.19 0.34
C ILE A 424 -10.64 7.95 -0.53
N LEU A 425 -11.81 7.85 0.10
CA LEU A 425 -13.11 7.71 -0.57
C LEU A 425 -13.31 8.76 -1.67
N LEU A 426 -13.00 10.02 -1.36
CA LEU A 426 -13.18 11.17 -2.25
C LEU A 426 -12.55 10.96 -3.64
N VAL A 427 -11.36 10.34 -3.70
CA VAL A 427 -10.62 10.17 -4.95
C VAL A 427 -11.38 9.31 -5.95
N GLY A 428 -11.96 8.20 -5.49
CA GLY A 428 -12.75 7.30 -6.34
C GLY A 428 -13.99 7.99 -6.94
N TYR A 429 -14.71 8.78 -6.14
CA TYR A 429 -15.85 9.57 -6.65
C TYR A 429 -15.42 10.63 -7.67
N PHE A 430 -14.31 11.32 -7.40
CA PHE A 430 -13.81 12.35 -8.30
C PHE A 430 -13.38 11.76 -9.64
N GLU A 431 -12.60 10.68 -9.64
CA GLU A 431 -12.14 10.06 -10.88
C GLU A 431 -13.30 9.50 -11.70
N ALA A 432 -14.26 8.81 -11.08
CA ALA A 432 -15.43 8.32 -11.80
C ALA A 432 -16.21 9.46 -12.48
N ALA A 433 -16.43 10.58 -11.77
CA ALA A 433 -17.11 11.74 -12.34
C ALA A 433 -16.28 12.43 -13.43
N LEU A 434 -14.95 12.51 -13.27
CA LEU A 434 -14.03 13.11 -14.23
C LEU A 434 -14.09 12.38 -15.58
N TYR A 435 -14.06 11.05 -15.57
CA TYR A 435 -14.10 10.26 -16.82
C TYR A 435 -15.49 10.21 -17.46
N GLN A 436 -16.55 10.56 -16.73
CA GLN A 436 -17.91 10.71 -17.26
C GLN A 436 -18.16 12.08 -17.91
N LEU A 437 -17.29 13.08 -17.69
CA LEU A 437 -17.44 14.38 -18.34
C LEU A 437 -17.36 14.23 -19.87
N PRO A 438 -18.33 14.79 -20.62
CA PRO A 438 -18.23 14.91 -22.06
C PRO A 438 -16.99 15.72 -22.50
N ASP A 439 -16.38 15.33 -23.62
CA ASP A 439 -15.13 15.94 -24.10
C ASP A 439 -15.23 17.46 -24.35
N ASP A 440 -16.43 17.96 -24.69
CA ASP A 440 -16.75 19.38 -24.90
C ASP A 440 -16.93 20.17 -23.59
N GLN A 441 -17.18 19.48 -22.47
CA GLN A 441 -17.26 20.06 -21.13
C GLN A 441 -15.94 19.94 -20.36
N LEU A 442 -15.01 19.10 -20.83
CA LEU A 442 -13.72 18.86 -20.21
C LEU A 442 -12.78 20.07 -20.36
N SER A 443 -12.92 21.01 -19.42
CA SER A 443 -12.12 22.24 -19.31
C SER A 443 -11.51 22.37 -17.91
N ALA A 444 -10.43 23.14 -17.77
CA ALA A 444 -9.75 23.33 -16.49
C ALA A 444 -10.70 23.86 -15.40
N GLY A 445 -11.54 24.84 -15.74
CA GLY A 445 -12.53 25.41 -14.81
C GLY A 445 -13.58 24.39 -14.35
N GLN A 446 -14.11 23.58 -15.28
CA GLN A 446 -15.08 22.54 -14.93
C GLN A 446 -14.47 21.44 -14.06
N VAL A 447 -13.24 21.01 -14.35
CA VAL A 447 -12.55 19.99 -13.55
C VAL A 447 -12.21 20.52 -12.14
N LEU A 448 -11.79 21.78 -12.00
CA LEU A 448 -11.60 22.41 -10.69
C LEU A 448 -12.90 22.52 -9.92
N GLN A 449 -14.00 22.91 -10.58
CA GLN A 449 -15.32 22.96 -9.95
C GLN A 449 -15.78 21.56 -9.50
N LEU A 450 -15.53 20.54 -10.32
CA LEU A 450 -15.80 19.15 -9.96
C LEU A 450 -14.99 18.71 -8.73
N ALA A 451 -13.71 19.08 -8.66
CA ALA A 451 -12.86 18.80 -7.50
C ALA A 451 -13.41 19.45 -6.22
N ARG A 452 -13.68 20.78 -6.25
CA ARG A 452 -14.20 21.52 -5.07
C ARG A 452 -15.58 21.01 -4.64
N SER A 453 -16.48 20.74 -5.58
CA SER A 453 -17.81 20.22 -5.25
C SER A 453 -17.76 18.79 -4.68
N SER A 454 -16.85 17.95 -5.17
CA SER A 454 -16.61 16.61 -4.62
C SER A 454 -16.07 16.66 -3.20
N GLU A 455 -15.09 17.53 -2.94
CA GLU A 455 -14.54 17.75 -1.60
C GLU A 455 -15.59 18.27 -0.62
N GLN A 456 -16.39 19.25 -1.03
CA GLN A 456 -17.48 19.74 -0.18
C GLN A 456 -18.50 18.65 0.12
N ARG A 457 -18.86 17.84 -0.88
CA ARG A 457 -19.84 16.76 -0.74
C ARG A 457 -19.35 15.64 0.17
N ILE A 458 -18.10 15.20 0.01
CA ILE A 458 -17.55 14.03 0.72
C ILE A 458 -16.88 14.43 2.03
N LEU A 459 -16.07 15.48 2.05
CA LEU A 459 -15.32 15.88 3.25
C LEU A 459 -16.10 16.86 4.13
N GLY A 460 -17.03 17.63 3.56
CA GLY A 460 -17.75 18.69 4.29
C GLY A 460 -16.98 20.01 4.40
N ILE A 461 -15.88 20.15 3.64
CA ILE A 461 -15.05 21.36 3.60
C ILE A 461 -14.90 21.87 2.15
N ALA A 462 -14.80 23.18 1.98
CA ALA A 462 -14.79 23.82 0.65
C ALA A 462 -13.52 23.50 -0.17
N CYS A 463 -12.42 23.20 0.52
CA CYS A 463 -11.17 22.81 -0.10
C CYS A 463 -10.46 21.77 0.77
N SER A 464 -10.01 20.67 0.17
CA SER A 464 -9.23 19.63 0.86
C SER A 464 -7.85 20.16 1.31
N PRO A 465 -7.34 19.72 2.48
CA PRO A 465 -5.94 19.93 2.85
C PRO A 465 -4.96 19.23 1.88
N ARG A 466 -5.43 18.23 1.14
CA ARG A 466 -4.71 17.64 0.00
C ARG A 466 -5.61 17.78 -1.24
N PRO A 467 -5.50 18.89 -1.99
CA PRO A 467 -6.32 19.13 -3.17
C PRO A 467 -6.22 17.98 -4.17
N LEU A 468 -7.36 17.58 -4.75
CA LEU A 468 -7.50 16.37 -5.57
C LEU A 468 -6.49 16.26 -6.72
N LEU A 469 -6.27 17.33 -7.47
CA LEU A 469 -5.38 17.30 -8.63
C LEU A 469 -3.89 17.38 -8.26
N ALA A 470 -3.58 17.62 -6.97
CA ALA A 470 -2.22 17.53 -6.44
C ALA A 470 -1.85 16.08 -6.04
N ILE A 471 -2.80 15.15 -6.10
CA ILE A 471 -2.55 13.73 -5.84
C ILE A 471 -1.89 13.11 -7.09
N PRO A 472 -0.64 12.59 -6.98
CA PRO A 472 0.12 12.12 -8.14
C PRO A 472 -0.48 10.89 -8.81
N HIS A 473 -1.30 10.11 -8.09
CA HIS A 473 -1.89 8.86 -8.59
C HIS A 473 -2.75 9.06 -9.84
N LEU A 474 -3.38 10.23 -9.97
CA LEU A 474 -4.24 10.57 -11.11
C LEU A 474 -3.44 10.77 -12.41
N LEU A 475 -2.13 11.03 -12.32
CA LEU A 475 -1.32 11.54 -13.42
C LEU A 475 -0.71 10.45 -14.31
N ASN A 476 -0.71 9.19 -13.86
CA ASN A 476 -0.17 8.06 -14.63
C ASN A 476 -1.22 6.96 -14.77
N GLN A 477 -1.13 6.16 -15.84
CA GLN A 477 -2.12 5.13 -16.15
C GLN A 477 -2.09 3.94 -15.19
N GLU A 478 -0.96 3.69 -14.52
CA GLU A 478 -0.77 2.56 -13.63
C GLU A 478 -1.66 2.71 -12.40
N SER A 479 -1.69 3.91 -11.79
CA SER A 479 -2.42 4.22 -10.56
C SER A 479 -3.70 5.05 -10.72
N ALA A 480 -3.99 5.61 -11.90
CA ALA A 480 -5.26 6.29 -12.12
C ALA A 480 -6.42 5.30 -12.03
N ALA A 481 -7.52 5.72 -11.39
CA ALA A 481 -8.70 4.91 -11.11
C ALA A 481 -8.40 3.63 -10.29
N SER A 482 -7.42 3.67 -9.38
CA SER A 482 -7.15 2.57 -8.42
C SER A 482 -7.11 3.00 -6.96
N TYR A 483 -7.18 4.31 -6.65
CA TYR A 483 -6.99 4.81 -5.28
C TYR A 483 -8.02 4.29 -4.26
N HIS A 484 -9.21 3.89 -4.73
CA HIS A 484 -10.22 3.23 -3.90
C HIS A 484 -9.74 1.89 -3.33
N GLY A 485 -8.74 1.25 -3.95
CA GLY A 485 -8.13 0.02 -3.46
C GLY A 485 -7.61 0.13 -2.02
N TYR A 486 -7.04 1.28 -1.63
CA TYR A 486 -6.61 1.54 -0.25
C TYR A 486 -7.77 1.52 0.75
N LEU A 487 -8.91 2.11 0.38
CA LEU A 487 -10.07 2.13 1.26
C LEU A 487 -10.71 0.75 1.35
N LEU A 488 -10.81 0.03 0.22
CA LEU A 488 -11.30 -1.34 0.21
C LEU A 488 -10.41 -2.25 1.07
N ALA A 489 -9.09 -2.07 1.00
CA ALA A 489 -8.15 -2.78 1.84
C ALA A 489 -8.38 -2.48 3.32
N ASN A 490 -8.52 -1.22 3.71
CA ASN A 490 -8.75 -0.87 5.11
C ASN A 490 -10.10 -1.40 5.65
N MET A 491 -11.14 -1.42 4.82
CA MET A 491 -12.42 -2.06 5.17
C MET A 491 -12.22 -3.56 5.47
N ALA A 492 -11.47 -4.25 4.61
CA ALA A 492 -11.11 -5.65 4.79
C ALA A 492 -10.27 -5.85 6.06
N VAL A 493 -9.27 -4.99 6.34
CA VAL A 493 -8.48 -5.01 7.58
C VAL A 493 -9.38 -5.01 8.81
N TYR A 494 -10.35 -4.09 8.89
CA TYR A 494 -11.24 -4.02 10.05
C TYR A 494 -12.23 -5.18 10.14
N GLN A 495 -12.64 -5.76 9.00
CA GLN A 495 -13.39 -7.01 8.97
C GLN A 495 -12.55 -8.19 9.52
N THR A 496 -11.31 -8.33 9.09
CA THR A 496 -10.34 -9.34 9.56
C THR A 496 -10.06 -9.18 11.05
N ARG A 497 -9.78 -7.95 11.51
CA ARG A 497 -9.55 -7.62 12.93
C ARG A 497 -10.77 -8.00 13.77
N ALA A 498 -11.97 -7.65 13.32
CA ALA A 498 -13.19 -7.99 14.03
C ALA A 498 -13.43 -9.51 14.11
N HIS A 499 -13.08 -10.26 13.07
CA HIS A 499 -13.12 -11.72 13.09
C HIS A 499 -12.16 -12.29 14.15
N PHE A 500 -10.89 -11.92 14.13
CA PHE A 500 -9.91 -12.41 15.10
C PHE A 500 -10.21 -11.98 16.54
N LEU A 501 -10.71 -10.76 16.75
CA LEU A 501 -11.15 -10.31 18.07
C LEU A 501 -12.34 -11.12 18.58
N ARG A 502 -13.31 -11.49 17.72
CA ARG A 502 -14.42 -12.38 18.12
C ARG A 502 -13.94 -13.79 18.45
N GLN A 503 -13.00 -14.31 17.67
CA GLN A 503 -12.53 -15.70 17.81
C GLN A 503 -11.56 -15.88 18.98
N TYR A 504 -10.64 -14.93 19.17
CA TYR A 504 -9.52 -15.09 20.11
C TYR A 504 -9.50 -14.04 21.23
N GLY A 505 -10.23 -12.93 21.09
CA GLY A 505 -10.30 -11.87 22.10
C GLY A 505 -9.14 -10.86 22.08
N TYR A 506 -8.10 -11.06 21.27
CA TYR A 506 -6.95 -10.17 21.15
C TYR A 506 -6.18 -10.37 19.84
N LEU A 507 -5.42 -9.35 19.44
CA LEU A 507 -4.60 -9.35 18.22
C LEU A 507 -3.10 -9.39 18.54
N THR A 508 -2.64 -8.47 19.40
CA THR A 508 -1.22 -8.32 19.76
C THR A 508 -0.62 -9.63 20.26
N ASP A 509 0.44 -10.07 19.58
CA ASP A 509 1.19 -11.29 19.89
C ASP A 509 0.33 -12.58 19.88
N ASN A 510 -0.76 -12.62 19.11
CA ASN A 510 -1.58 -13.81 18.97
C ASN A 510 -1.01 -14.76 17.90
N PRO A 511 -0.48 -15.94 18.27
CA PRO A 511 0.21 -16.84 17.34
C PRO A 511 -0.72 -17.55 16.35
N ALA A 512 -2.04 -17.43 16.51
CA ALA A 512 -2.99 -18.02 15.58
C ALA A 512 -3.21 -17.17 14.32
N ILE A 513 -2.81 -15.90 14.34
CA ILE A 513 -3.07 -14.95 13.25
C ILE A 513 -2.23 -15.28 12.02
N GLY A 514 -0.92 -15.43 12.17
CA GLY A 514 0.00 -15.72 11.06
C GLY A 514 -0.38 -16.98 10.28
N PRO A 515 -0.65 -18.13 10.95
CA PRO A 515 -1.14 -19.33 10.28
C PRO A 515 -2.46 -19.13 9.54
N ALA A 516 -3.43 -18.41 10.12
CA ALA A 516 -4.71 -18.14 9.48
C ALA A 516 -4.56 -17.25 8.24
N LEU A 517 -3.73 -16.19 8.31
CA LEU A 517 -3.42 -15.37 7.14
C LEU A 517 -2.67 -16.18 6.07
N ALA A 518 -1.73 -17.05 6.47
CA ALA A 518 -1.01 -17.91 5.54
C ALA A 518 -1.93 -18.89 4.79
N GLU A 519 -2.94 -19.43 5.46
CA GLU A 519 -3.92 -20.34 4.86
C GLU A 519 -4.90 -19.61 3.93
N HIS A 520 -5.51 -18.53 4.42
CA HIS A 520 -6.67 -17.93 3.76
C HIS A 520 -6.31 -16.76 2.83
N TYR A 521 -5.26 -15.98 3.16
CA TYR A 521 -4.90 -14.77 2.43
C TYR A 521 -3.65 -14.95 1.57
N TRP A 522 -2.65 -15.72 2.01
CA TRP A 522 -1.36 -15.80 1.28
C TRP A 522 -1.26 -17.02 0.39
N GLY A 523 -1.58 -18.21 0.93
CA GLY A 523 -1.48 -19.50 0.23
C GLY A 523 -2.12 -19.51 -1.16
N PRO A 524 -3.36 -19.01 -1.31
CA PRO A 524 -4.05 -18.96 -2.60
C PRO A 524 -3.37 -18.09 -3.66
N GLY A 525 -2.58 -17.07 -3.27
CA GLY A 525 -2.14 -16.02 -4.19
C GLY A 525 -3.33 -15.45 -4.98
N ASN A 526 -3.11 -15.05 -6.23
CA ASN A 526 -4.17 -14.50 -7.09
C ASN A 526 -5.08 -15.54 -7.76
N SER A 527 -5.05 -16.81 -7.29
CA SER A 527 -5.96 -17.86 -7.79
C SER A 527 -7.41 -17.64 -7.37
N ILE A 528 -7.66 -16.82 -6.35
CA ILE A 528 -8.99 -16.44 -5.87
C ILE A 528 -9.11 -14.91 -5.79
N SER A 529 -10.34 -14.39 -5.68
CA SER A 529 -10.60 -12.95 -5.55
C SER A 529 -10.36 -12.44 -4.12
N HIS A 530 -10.27 -11.12 -3.95
CA HIS A 530 -10.20 -10.48 -2.65
C HIS A 530 -11.40 -10.84 -1.74
N ASP A 531 -12.61 -10.87 -2.29
CA ASP A 531 -13.80 -11.27 -1.53
C ASP A 531 -13.75 -12.74 -1.12
N ALA A 532 -13.21 -13.62 -1.98
CA ALA A 532 -13.07 -15.04 -1.66
C ALA A 532 -12.07 -15.29 -0.53
N THR A 533 -10.99 -14.51 -0.41
CA THR A 533 -10.06 -14.62 0.73
C THR A 533 -10.77 -14.23 2.04
N LEU A 534 -11.53 -13.12 2.02
CA LEU A 534 -12.34 -12.67 3.16
C LEU A 534 -13.38 -13.72 3.55
N GLN A 535 -14.15 -14.24 2.60
CA GLN A 535 -15.16 -15.25 2.87
C GLN A 535 -14.54 -16.54 3.43
N SER A 536 -13.36 -16.93 2.92
CA SER A 536 -12.63 -18.10 3.41
C SER A 536 -12.20 -17.96 4.87
N LEU A 537 -11.70 -16.78 5.27
CA LEU A 537 -11.26 -16.52 6.65
C LEU A 537 -12.43 -16.22 7.58
N THR A 538 -13.29 -15.26 7.22
CA THR A 538 -14.27 -14.68 8.14
C THR A 538 -15.65 -15.32 8.05
N GLY A 539 -15.91 -16.12 7.02
CA GLY A 539 -17.24 -16.68 6.73
C GLY A 539 -18.26 -15.64 6.25
N GLU A 540 -17.83 -14.40 6.00
CA GLU A 540 -18.67 -13.26 5.61
C GLU A 540 -18.11 -12.64 4.32
N PRO A 541 -18.95 -12.21 3.36
CA PRO A 541 -18.48 -11.45 2.21
C PRO A 541 -17.95 -10.07 2.65
N PHE A 542 -17.30 -9.36 1.73
CA PHE A 542 -16.76 -8.02 1.94
C PHE A 542 -17.78 -7.06 2.56
N ASN A 543 -17.40 -6.35 3.61
CA ASN A 543 -18.31 -5.51 4.39
C ASN A 543 -17.64 -4.22 4.92
N ALA A 544 -18.10 -3.06 4.42
CA ALA A 544 -17.62 -1.74 4.85
C ALA A 544 -17.98 -1.37 6.31
N ARG A 545 -18.95 -2.06 6.92
CA ARG A 545 -19.46 -1.74 8.27
C ARG A 545 -18.37 -1.71 9.33
N TYR A 546 -17.41 -2.65 9.32
CA TYR A 546 -16.44 -2.79 10.41
C TYR A 546 -15.53 -1.56 10.53
N LEU A 547 -15.03 -1.03 9.42
CA LEU A 547 -14.27 0.22 9.42
C LEU A 547 -15.17 1.42 9.77
N ALA A 548 -16.42 1.44 9.29
CA ALA A 548 -17.35 2.52 9.62
C ALA A 548 -17.70 2.57 11.12
N ASP A 549 -17.91 1.41 11.75
CA ASP A 549 -18.18 1.30 13.18
C ASP A 549 -16.98 1.79 13.99
N GLU A 550 -15.75 1.48 13.56
CA GLU A 550 -14.52 2.02 14.15
C GLU A 550 -14.45 3.54 14.05
N CYS A 551 -14.78 4.10 12.87
CA CYS A 551 -14.84 5.54 12.65
C CYS A 551 -15.91 6.23 13.49
N ASN A 552 -17.01 5.52 13.82
CA ASN A 552 -18.15 6.03 14.56
C ASN A 552 -17.97 6.00 16.09
N ARG A 553 -16.90 5.39 16.60
CA ARG A 553 -16.64 5.35 18.05
C ARG A 553 -16.37 6.74 18.60
N SER A 554 -16.93 7.02 19.78
CA SER A 554 -16.52 8.18 20.58
C SER A 554 -15.13 7.96 21.17
N VAL A 555 -14.49 9.06 21.58
CA VAL A 555 -13.21 9.03 22.28
C VAL A 555 -13.30 8.19 23.57
N GLU A 556 -14.41 8.32 24.30
CA GLU A 556 -14.64 7.58 25.55
C GLU A 556 -14.79 6.08 25.31
N GLN A 557 -15.46 5.69 24.22
CA GLN A 557 -15.60 4.28 23.83
C GLN A 557 -14.24 3.70 23.41
N ALA A 558 -13.53 4.38 22.52
CA ALA A 558 -12.19 3.96 22.09
C ALA A 558 -11.21 3.86 23.27
N TRP A 559 -11.28 4.81 24.20
CA TRP A 559 -10.47 4.78 25.42
C TRP A 559 -10.85 3.64 26.37
N ALA A 560 -12.15 3.37 26.56
CA ALA A 560 -12.61 2.28 27.39
C ALA A 560 -12.12 0.92 26.83
N ASP A 561 -12.22 0.73 25.53
CA ASP A 561 -11.72 -0.45 24.82
C ASP A 561 -10.20 -0.59 24.95
N ALA A 562 -9.44 0.49 24.71
CA ALA A 562 -7.98 0.52 24.86
C ALA A 562 -7.53 0.14 26.27
N ARG A 563 -8.19 0.68 27.31
CA ARG A 563 -7.88 0.36 28.71
C ARG A 563 -8.20 -1.11 29.02
N GLN A 564 -9.30 -1.64 28.51
CA GLN A 564 -9.63 -3.06 28.66
C GLN A 564 -8.60 -3.95 27.96
N GLN A 565 -8.17 -3.59 26.74
CA GLN A 565 -7.13 -4.30 25.99
C GLN A 565 -5.81 -4.33 26.76
N MET A 566 -5.33 -3.19 27.26
CA MET A 566 -4.10 -3.10 28.05
C MET A 566 -4.19 -3.91 29.35
N ALA A 567 -5.32 -3.83 30.07
CA ALA A 567 -5.53 -4.59 31.31
C ALA A 567 -5.57 -6.11 31.05
N ALA A 568 -6.23 -6.55 29.97
CA ALA A 568 -6.24 -7.95 29.57
C ALA A 568 -4.83 -8.41 29.14
N ALA A 569 -4.10 -7.59 28.39
CA ALA A 569 -2.74 -7.90 27.94
C ALA A 569 -1.74 -8.02 29.10
N ALA A 570 -1.90 -7.23 30.16
CA ALA A 570 -1.04 -7.29 31.36
C ALA A 570 -1.17 -8.61 32.14
N SER A 571 -2.34 -9.25 32.09
CA SER A 571 -2.59 -10.54 32.76
C SER A 571 -2.54 -11.75 31.82
N ARG A 572 -2.34 -11.53 30.52
CA ARG A 572 -2.37 -12.57 29.49
C ARG A 572 -1.13 -13.47 29.57
N PRO A 573 -1.29 -14.81 29.67
CA PRO A 573 -0.19 -15.73 29.43
C PRO A 573 0.08 -15.78 27.92
N TYR A 574 1.21 -15.23 27.50
CA TYR A 574 1.65 -15.35 26.10
C TYR A 574 2.39 -16.67 25.92
N PRO A 575 1.99 -17.51 24.96
CA PRO A 575 2.76 -18.70 24.64
C PRO A 575 4.13 -18.30 24.11
N GLU A 576 5.15 -19.11 24.42
CA GLU A 576 6.45 -18.97 23.77
C GLU A 576 6.29 -19.25 22.28
N PRO A 577 6.83 -18.41 21.38
CA PRO A 577 6.73 -18.66 19.95
C PRO A 577 7.38 -20.00 19.58
N ALA A 578 6.71 -20.77 18.73
CA ALA A 578 7.15 -22.10 18.33
C ALA A 578 8.49 -22.08 17.57
N ALA A 579 8.83 -20.97 16.92
CA ALA A 579 10.06 -20.77 16.17
C ALA A 579 10.96 -19.71 16.83
N THR A 580 12.27 -19.91 16.70
CA THR A 580 13.31 -19.00 17.20
C THR A 580 13.50 -17.75 16.32
N GLY A 581 12.91 -17.72 15.12
CA GLY A 581 12.94 -16.61 14.18
C GLY A 581 11.81 -16.71 13.16
N LEU A 582 11.88 -15.89 12.11
CA LEU A 582 10.82 -15.76 11.09
C LEU A 582 10.84 -16.83 9.98
N ASP A 583 11.72 -17.84 10.07
CA ASP A 583 11.99 -18.77 8.96
C ASP A 583 12.42 -18.04 7.67
N ALA A 584 13.39 -17.14 7.80
CA ALA A 584 13.97 -16.36 6.71
C ALA A 584 15.47 -16.11 6.92
N ARG A 585 16.18 -15.90 5.81
CA ARG A 585 17.53 -15.30 5.79
C ARG A 585 17.38 -13.82 5.58
N ILE A 586 17.82 -12.99 6.52
CA ILE A 586 17.57 -11.54 6.53
C ILE A 586 18.90 -10.81 6.37
N ARG A 587 18.95 -9.86 5.44
CA ARG A 587 20.10 -8.98 5.19
C ARG A 587 19.66 -7.52 5.28
N LEU A 588 20.25 -6.78 6.20
CA LEU A 588 20.09 -5.33 6.32
C LEU A 588 21.21 -4.66 5.53
N VAL A 589 20.86 -3.82 4.57
CA VAL A 589 21.83 -3.17 3.67
C VAL A 589 21.64 -1.65 3.63
N HIS A 590 22.71 -0.94 3.26
CA HIS A 590 22.68 0.46 2.89
C HIS A 590 23.34 0.62 1.52
N GLY A 591 22.53 0.62 0.46
CA GLY A 591 23.04 0.41 -0.90
C GLY A 591 23.66 -0.98 -1.02
N ASP A 592 24.90 -1.08 -1.53
CA ASP A 592 25.61 -2.36 -1.64
C ASP A 592 26.31 -2.81 -0.35
N ALA A 593 26.35 -1.95 0.67
CA ALA A 593 27.00 -2.25 1.93
C ALA A 593 26.09 -3.11 2.83
N LEU A 594 26.55 -4.29 3.23
CA LEU A 594 25.90 -5.08 4.26
C LEU A 594 26.12 -4.42 5.63
N ILE A 595 25.02 -4.06 6.31
CA ILE A 595 25.05 -3.58 7.69
C ILE A 595 25.13 -4.77 8.66
N ALA A 596 24.20 -5.71 8.52
CA ALA A 596 24.07 -6.89 9.37
C ALA A 596 23.23 -7.97 8.68
N ASP A 597 23.39 -9.22 9.11
CA ASP A 597 22.52 -10.33 8.72
C ASP A 597 22.27 -11.27 9.90
N ASN A 598 21.28 -12.16 9.75
CA ASN A 598 20.90 -13.11 10.80
C ASN A 598 21.65 -14.45 10.76
N SER A 599 22.82 -14.54 10.11
CA SER A 599 23.63 -15.78 10.10
C SER A 599 24.13 -16.20 11.49
N GLN A 600 24.26 -15.23 12.41
CA GLN A 600 24.59 -15.43 13.83
C GLN A 600 23.35 -15.31 14.74
N GLY A 601 22.15 -15.37 14.17
CA GLY A 601 20.87 -15.22 14.85
C GLY A 601 20.33 -13.79 14.87
N ASP A 602 19.00 -13.68 14.98
CA ASP A 602 18.27 -12.41 14.90
C ASP A 602 18.73 -11.39 15.95
N ALA A 603 19.02 -11.84 17.17
CA ALA A 603 19.51 -10.96 18.24
C ALA A 603 20.88 -10.34 17.93
N ALA A 604 21.77 -11.07 17.22
CA ALA A 604 23.06 -10.53 16.82
C ALA A 604 22.89 -9.48 15.70
N MET A 605 22.01 -9.74 14.74
CA MET A 605 21.65 -8.81 13.67
C MET A 605 21.10 -7.49 14.23
N CYS A 606 20.14 -7.55 15.16
CA CYS A 606 19.55 -6.36 15.78
C CYS A 606 20.60 -5.51 16.51
N ARG A 607 21.48 -6.13 17.31
CA ARG A 607 22.56 -5.40 18.00
C ARG A 607 23.53 -4.72 17.04
N GLN A 608 23.90 -5.39 15.96
CA GLN A 608 24.78 -4.81 14.93
C GLN A 608 24.11 -3.64 14.20
N PHE A 609 22.83 -3.78 13.87
CA PHE A 609 22.05 -2.70 13.26
C PHE A 609 21.93 -1.48 14.20
N GLU A 610 21.60 -1.69 15.47
CA GLU A 610 21.54 -0.62 16.47
C GLU A 610 22.88 0.10 16.63
N GLN A 611 23.99 -0.65 16.70
CA GLN A 611 25.34 -0.08 16.77
C GLN A 611 25.70 0.70 15.51
N TRP A 612 25.27 0.22 14.33
CA TRP A 612 25.49 0.92 13.07
C TRP A 612 24.72 2.24 13.06
N VAL A 613 23.43 2.24 13.45
CA VAL A 613 22.63 3.48 13.55
C VAL A 613 23.26 4.46 14.54
N ALA A 614 23.72 3.97 15.69
CA ALA A 614 24.43 4.78 16.69
C ALA A 614 25.67 5.49 16.16
N THR A 615 26.43 4.78 15.34
CA THR A 615 27.70 5.28 14.80
C THR A 615 27.45 6.33 13.72
N HIS A 616 26.42 6.17 12.89
CA HIS A 616 26.18 7.03 11.73
C HIS A 616 25.20 8.18 12.03
N TYR A 617 24.33 8.02 13.03
CA TYR A 617 23.31 8.99 13.43
C TYR A 617 23.36 9.25 14.95
N PRO A 618 24.44 9.80 15.50
CA PRO A 618 24.58 9.98 16.95
C PRO A 618 23.47 10.87 17.56
N ALA A 619 22.94 11.84 16.78
CA ALA A 619 21.81 12.68 17.19
C ALA A 619 20.49 11.91 17.34
N SER A 620 20.34 10.77 16.66
CA SER A 620 19.17 9.89 16.86
C SER A 620 19.25 9.07 18.15
N ILE A 621 20.34 9.21 18.92
CA ILE A 621 20.59 8.51 20.18
C ILE A 621 20.67 9.45 21.39
N THR A 622 20.76 10.77 21.16
CA THR A 622 20.65 11.78 22.20
C THR A 622 19.23 11.95 22.71
#